data_AF-Q2F9X4-F1
#
_entry.id   AF-Q2F9X4-F1
#
_cell.length_a   1.000
_cell.length_b   1.000
_cell.length_c   1.000
_cell.angle_alpha   90.00
_cell.angle_beta   90.00
_cell.angle_gamma   90.00
#
_symmetry.space_group_name_H-M   'P 1'
#
loop_
_entity.id
_entity.type
_entity.pdbx_description
1 polymer ?
#
loop_
_entity_poly.entity_id
_entity_poly.type
_entity_poly.pdbx_seq_one_letter_code
_entity_poly.pdbx_strand_id
1 'polypeptide(L)'
;MEVNHVLADEKLIIALISAAVALLLGQLVVYIKYRINKCQTKRALFKELQDIETSLESAIAITRHKLEMNVHMIHSGTMPLPVGSYIFDNYYKEVVSELSSSQRRSYQLIHHYVKDINASIENLTKKNIEASEAYFLNPSSIDVKHRKLWFDRLASFYEVLCLTQWHISYHKENRRNPELPYNGPVYDDYVAFQQDIQLALKELIEEAKKKSAEEVAEQKIRL
;
A
#
# COMPACT_ATOMS: atom_id res chain seq x y z
N MET A 1 37.44 0.06 67.88
CA MET A 1 36.05 -0.15 67.42
C MET A 1 35.67 0.82 66.28
N GLU A 2 36.27 2.01 66.20
CA GLU A 2 36.00 3.02 65.17
C GLU A 2 36.42 2.63 63.74
N VAL A 3 37.51 1.88 63.56
CA VAL A 3 38.02 1.47 62.23
C VAL A 3 37.01 0.61 61.44
N ASN A 4 36.20 -0.19 62.14
CA ASN A 4 35.17 -1.03 61.51
C ASN A 4 33.95 -0.22 61.02
N HIS A 5 33.68 0.94 61.62
CA HIS A 5 32.58 1.81 61.18
C HIS A 5 32.95 2.55 59.89
N VAL A 6 34.17 3.08 59.81
CA VAL A 6 34.67 3.79 58.62
C VAL A 6 34.72 2.86 57.40
N LEU A 7 35.19 1.61 57.57
CA LEU A 7 35.19 0.59 56.51
C LEU A 7 33.78 0.16 56.06
N ALA A 8 32.79 0.20 56.95
CA ALA A 8 31.42 -0.13 56.61
C ALA A 8 30.76 0.98 55.78
N ASP A 9 31.04 2.25 56.12
CA ASP A 9 30.55 3.42 55.39
C ASP A 9 31.17 3.49 53.98
N GLU A 10 32.46 3.21 53.82
CA GLU A 10 33.11 3.15 52.49
C GLU A 10 32.49 2.07 51.59
N LYS A 11 32.24 0.86 52.13
CA LYS A 11 31.59 -0.22 51.38
C LYS A 11 30.17 0.14 50.96
N LEU A 12 29.42 0.82 51.83
CA LEU A 12 28.07 1.31 51.55
C LEU A 12 28.08 2.35 50.41
N ILE A 13 29.03 3.29 50.45
CA ILE A 13 29.19 4.31 49.41
C ILE A 13 29.55 3.66 48.06
N ILE A 14 30.50 2.72 48.02
CA ILE A 14 30.87 2.01 46.80
C ILE A 14 29.68 1.23 46.24
N ALA A 15 28.89 0.58 47.10
CA ALA A 15 27.69 -0.15 46.68
C ALA A 15 26.62 0.79 46.10
N LEU A 16 26.38 1.95 46.73
CA LEU A 16 25.46 2.97 46.25
C LEU A 16 25.88 3.56 44.90
N ILE A 17 27.16 3.89 44.74
CA ILE A 17 27.69 4.39 43.46
C ILE A 17 27.56 3.32 42.38
N SER A 18 27.89 2.07 42.70
CA SER A 18 27.77 0.94 41.76
C SER A 18 26.33 0.71 41.32
N ALA A 19 25.38 0.78 42.26
CA ALA A 19 23.95 0.70 41.97
C ALA A 19 23.47 1.87 41.09
N ALA A 20 23.91 3.10 41.38
CA ALA A 20 23.58 4.27 40.57
C ALA A 20 24.14 4.17 39.14
N VAL A 21 25.40 3.73 38.99
CA VAL A 21 26.02 3.50 37.69
C VAL A 21 25.29 2.41 36.91
N ALA A 22 24.92 1.29 37.57
CA ALA A 22 24.16 0.22 36.94
C ALA A 22 22.78 0.70 36.46
N LEU A 23 22.09 1.53 37.24
CA LEU A 23 20.82 2.14 36.84
C LEU A 23 20.98 3.08 35.64
N LEU A 24 21.99 3.95 35.66
CA LEU A 24 22.26 4.87 34.55
C LEU A 24 22.61 4.13 33.26
N LEU A 25 23.46 3.10 33.35
CA LEU A 25 23.80 2.23 32.22
C LEU A 25 22.57 1.49 31.70
N GLY A 26 21.73 0.98 32.60
CA GLY A 26 20.46 0.34 32.24
C GLY A 26 19.54 1.26 31.44
N GLN A 27 19.35 2.50 31.91
CA GLN A 27 18.53 3.50 31.22
C GLN A 27 19.13 3.90 29.86
N LEU A 28 20.46 4.07 29.80
CA LEU A 28 21.14 4.38 28.55
C LEU A 28 20.97 3.27 27.50
N VAL A 29 21.08 2.00 27.90
CA VAL A 29 20.87 0.85 27.01
C VAL A 29 19.43 0.82 26.49
N VAL A 30 18.44 1.04 27.36
CA VAL A 30 17.02 1.10 26.97
C VAL A 30 16.78 2.23 25.97
N TYR A 31 17.34 3.42 26.22
CA TYR A 31 17.24 4.56 25.31
C TYR A 31 17.89 4.28 23.95
N ILE A 32 19.08 3.67 23.92
CA ILE A 32 19.76 3.30 22.68
C ILE A 32 18.92 2.30 21.89
N LYS A 33 18.41 1.24 22.54
CA LYS A 33 17.53 0.25 21.91
C LYS A 33 16.28 0.92 21.32
N TYR A 34 15.66 1.83 22.07
CA TYR A 34 14.50 2.58 21.59
C TYR A 34 14.81 3.41 20.33
N ARG A 35 15.94 4.12 20.30
CA ARG A 35 16.36 4.90 19.13
C ARG A 35 16.66 4.00 17.92
N ILE A 36 17.30 2.85 18.12
CA ILE A 36 17.58 1.88 17.06
C ILE A 36 16.27 1.33 16.49
N ASN A 37 15.36 0.87 17.35
CA ASN A 37 14.06 0.31 16.92
C ASN A 37 13.27 1.34 16.11
N LYS A 38 13.18 2.59 16.58
CA LYS A 38 12.53 3.67 15.83
C LYS A 38 13.13 3.88 14.44
N CYS A 39 14.46 3.90 14.35
CA CYS A 39 15.15 4.04 13.06
C CYS A 39 14.89 2.85 12.14
N GLN A 40 14.84 1.63 12.67
CA GLN A 40 14.49 0.43 11.92
C GLN A 40 13.05 0.46 11.43
N THR A 41 12.08 0.80 12.29
CA THR A 41 10.66 0.91 11.93
C THR A 41 10.44 1.95 10.84
N LYS A 42 11.08 3.12 10.90
CA LYS A 42 11.02 4.11 9.81
C LYS A 42 11.52 3.56 8.48
N ARG A 43 12.63 2.82 8.50
CA ARG A 43 13.17 2.17 7.30
C ARG A 43 12.23 1.08 6.80
N ALA A 44 11.62 0.32 7.70
CA ALA A 44 10.64 -0.71 7.36
C ALA A 44 9.39 -0.11 6.72
N LEU A 45 8.86 1.01 7.23
CA LEU A 45 7.74 1.73 6.60
C LEU A 45 8.08 2.17 5.18
N PHE A 46 9.32 2.62 4.95
CA PHE A 46 9.75 3.00 3.61
C PHE A 46 9.88 1.79 2.66
N LYS A 47 10.39 0.66 3.17
CA LYS A 47 10.46 -0.58 2.39
C LYS A 47 9.08 -1.13 2.05
N GLU A 48 8.15 -1.07 3.01
CA GLU A 48 6.76 -1.47 2.77
C GLU A 48 6.12 -0.70 1.61
N LEU A 49 6.45 0.59 1.42
CA LEU A 49 5.98 1.30 0.22
C LEU A 49 6.48 0.67 -1.09
N GLN A 50 7.68 0.09 -1.11
CA GLN A 50 8.21 -0.63 -2.28
C GLN A 50 7.45 -1.95 -2.48
N ASP A 51 7.21 -2.69 -1.39
CA ASP A 51 6.47 -3.95 -1.45
C ASP A 51 5.01 -3.73 -1.91
N ILE A 52 4.39 -2.63 -1.46
CA ILE A 52 3.06 -2.18 -1.91
C ILE A 52 3.11 -1.84 -3.40
N GLU A 53 4.10 -1.07 -3.86
CA GLU A 53 4.24 -0.69 -5.28
C GLU A 53 4.33 -1.91 -6.19
N THR A 54 5.16 -2.90 -5.85
CA THR A 54 5.25 -4.17 -6.61
C THR A 54 3.93 -4.94 -6.60
N SER A 55 3.21 -4.94 -5.47
CA SER A 55 1.89 -5.56 -5.40
C SER A 55 0.86 -4.83 -6.28
N LEU A 56 0.94 -3.50 -6.37
CA LEU A 56 0.10 -2.69 -7.24
C LEU A 56 0.40 -2.93 -8.71
N GLU A 57 1.67 -3.07 -9.11
CA GLU A 57 2.04 -3.42 -10.49
C GLU A 57 1.37 -4.72 -10.96
N SER A 58 1.42 -5.75 -10.11
CA SER A 58 0.71 -7.00 -10.36
C SER A 58 -0.81 -6.80 -10.44
N ALA A 59 -1.39 -6.02 -9.52
CA ALA A 59 -2.82 -5.74 -9.50
C ALA A 59 -3.29 -4.96 -10.75
N ILE A 60 -2.49 -3.99 -11.19
CA ILE A 60 -2.71 -3.20 -12.41
C ILE A 60 -2.68 -4.11 -13.63
N ALA A 61 -1.68 -4.99 -13.75
CA ALA A 61 -1.58 -5.93 -14.87
C ALA A 61 -2.79 -6.89 -14.94
N ILE A 62 -3.21 -7.44 -13.80
CA ILE A 62 -4.40 -8.31 -13.71
C ILE A 62 -5.66 -7.53 -14.08
N THR A 63 -5.82 -6.31 -13.56
CA THR A 63 -7.01 -5.49 -13.81
C THR A 63 -7.09 -5.04 -15.27
N ARG A 64 -5.95 -4.67 -15.87
CA ARG A 64 -5.83 -4.37 -17.31
C ARG A 64 -6.30 -5.55 -18.16
N HIS A 65 -5.79 -6.74 -17.88
CA HIS A 65 -6.21 -7.94 -18.59
C HIS A 65 -7.71 -8.21 -18.44
N LYS A 66 -8.28 -7.99 -17.25
CA LYS A 66 -9.73 -8.14 -17.03
C LYS A 66 -10.57 -7.14 -17.80
N LEU A 67 -10.10 -5.91 -17.96
CA LEU A 67 -10.76 -4.92 -18.81
C LEU A 67 -10.79 -5.39 -20.27
N GLU A 68 -9.68 -5.96 -20.78
CA GLU A 68 -9.63 -6.57 -22.12
C GLU A 68 -10.61 -7.75 -22.24
N MET A 69 -10.64 -8.66 -21.25
CA MET A 69 -11.56 -9.80 -21.22
C MET A 69 -13.03 -9.37 -21.22
N ASN A 70 -13.35 -8.28 -20.51
CA ASN A 70 -14.72 -7.79 -20.42
C ASN A 70 -15.27 -7.29 -21.76
N VAL A 71 -14.42 -6.74 -22.62
CA VAL A 71 -14.78 -6.33 -24.00
C VAL A 71 -15.37 -7.52 -24.78
N HIS A 72 -14.83 -8.72 -24.55
CA HIS A 72 -15.23 -9.98 -25.21
C HIS A 72 -16.22 -10.82 -24.38
N MET A 73 -16.76 -10.28 -23.29
CA MET A 73 -17.65 -11.00 -22.36
C MET A 73 -17.04 -12.29 -21.77
N ILE A 74 -15.72 -12.33 -21.62
CA ILE A 74 -15.05 -13.48 -21.03
C ILE A 74 -15.01 -13.27 -19.52
N HIS A 75 -15.60 -14.20 -18.79
CA HIS A 75 -15.59 -14.20 -17.33
C HIS A 75 -14.48 -15.11 -16.79
N SER A 76 -13.58 -14.56 -15.98
CA SER A 76 -12.57 -15.33 -15.23
C SER A 76 -12.70 -15.04 -13.74
N GLY A 77 -12.76 -16.09 -12.91
CA GLY A 77 -12.93 -15.99 -11.45
C GLY A 77 -11.74 -15.39 -10.70
N THR A 78 -10.59 -15.19 -11.35
CA THR A 78 -9.39 -14.62 -10.74
C THR A 78 -9.63 -13.16 -10.34
N MET A 79 -8.91 -12.62 -9.36
CA MET A 79 -8.85 -11.19 -9.01
C MET A 79 -7.46 -10.93 -8.42
N PRO A 80 -6.97 -9.67 -8.39
CA PRO A 80 -5.72 -9.35 -7.69
C PRO A 80 -5.78 -9.80 -6.23
N LEU A 81 -4.62 -10.17 -5.68
CA LEU A 81 -4.50 -10.47 -4.26
C LEU A 81 -4.57 -9.17 -3.43
N PRO A 82 -5.08 -9.23 -2.19
CA PRO A 82 -5.02 -8.10 -1.28
C PRO A 82 -3.59 -7.61 -1.07
N VAL A 83 -3.43 -6.28 -1.01
CA VAL A 83 -2.15 -5.61 -0.80
C VAL A 83 -1.89 -5.51 0.71
N GLY A 84 -0.70 -5.96 1.15
CA GLY A 84 -0.32 -5.95 2.56
C GLY A 84 0.22 -4.61 3.05
N SER A 85 -0.13 -4.21 4.27
CA SER A 85 0.37 -3.00 4.94
C SER A 85 0.78 -3.26 6.41
N TYR A 86 1.43 -4.41 6.65
CA TYR A 86 1.76 -4.93 7.98
C TYR A 86 2.58 -3.97 8.86
N ILE A 87 3.57 -3.28 8.31
CA ILE A 87 4.43 -2.37 9.06
C ILE A 87 3.65 -1.13 9.47
N PHE A 88 2.90 -0.53 8.55
CA PHE A 88 2.03 0.60 8.86
C PHE A 88 1.01 0.22 9.94
N ASP A 89 0.27 -0.87 9.76
CA ASP A 89 -0.82 -1.28 10.66
C ASP A 89 -0.34 -1.52 12.10
N ASN A 90 0.84 -2.13 12.27
CA ASN A 90 1.31 -2.56 13.58
C ASN A 90 2.26 -1.57 14.26
N TYR A 91 3.09 -0.86 13.49
CA TYR A 91 4.24 -0.11 14.03
C TYR A 91 4.25 1.38 13.71
N TYR A 92 3.34 1.90 12.87
CA TYR A 92 3.32 3.33 12.52
C TYR A 92 3.24 4.25 13.75
N LYS A 93 2.42 3.87 14.74
CA LYS A 93 2.25 4.59 16.01
C LYS A 93 3.55 4.83 16.79
N GLU A 94 4.56 3.97 16.60
CA GLU A 94 5.83 4.06 17.32
C GLU A 94 6.76 5.14 16.76
N VAL A 95 6.55 5.54 15.50
CA VAL A 95 7.42 6.45 14.76
C VAL A 95 6.72 7.73 14.28
N VAL A 96 5.40 7.81 14.40
CA VAL A 96 4.58 8.96 13.96
C VAL A 96 5.07 10.31 14.49
N SER A 97 5.57 10.37 15.73
CA SER A 97 6.09 11.59 16.36
C SER A 97 7.37 12.10 15.73
N GLU A 98 8.09 11.23 15.01
CA GLU A 98 9.38 11.52 14.41
C GLU A 98 9.28 11.79 12.90
N LEU A 99 8.08 11.69 12.33
CA LEU A 99 7.78 12.01 10.94
C LEU A 99 7.36 13.48 10.82
N SER A 100 7.62 14.11 9.67
CA SER A 100 7.06 15.43 9.37
C SER A 100 5.54 15.34 9.14
N SER A 101 4.81 16.44 9.26
CA SER A 101 3.37 16.47 8.98
C SER A 101 3.05 16.01 7.56
N SER A 102 3.87 16.41 6.59
CA SER A 102 3.77 16.00 5.18
C SER A 102 3.96 14.49 5.00
N GLN A 103 5.00 13.90 5.62
CA GLN A 103 5.22 12.45 5.63
C GLN A 103 4.04 11.70 6.25
N ARG A 104 3.52 12.18 7.40
CA ARG A 104 2.38 11.56 8.07
C ARG A 104 1.16 11.51 7.17
N ARG A 105 0.79 12.65 6.58
CA ARG A 105 -0.35 12.77 5.66
C ARG A 105 -0.21 11.83 4.47
N SER A 106 0.97 11.80 3.85
CA SER A 106 1.24 10.95 2.70
C SER A 106 1.13 9.45 3.03
N TYR A 107 1.73 8.99 4.13
CA TYR A 107 1.57 7.61 4.58
C TYR A 107 0.11 7.24 4.91
N GLN A 108 -0.61 8.13 5.59
CA GLN A 108 -2.02 7.90 5.92
C GLN A 108 -2.90 7.82 4.67
N LEU A 109 -2.65 8.69 3.68
CA LEU A 109 -3.36 8.68 2.40
C LEU A 109 -3.11 7.36 1.65
N ILE A 110 -1.84 6.97 1.48
CA ILE A 110 -1.48 5.70 0.82
C ILE A 110 -2.14 4.52 1.52
N HIS A 111 -2.07 4.48 2.85
CA HIS A 111 -2.67 3.41 3.62
C HIS A 111 -4.20 3.37 3.53
N HIS A 112 -4.85 4.53 3.47
CA HIS A 112 -6.29 4.60 3.20
C HIS A 112 -6.63 4.03 1.82
N TYR A 113 -5.88 4.38 0.78
CA TYR A 113 -6.06 3.79 -0.54
C TYR A 113 -5.84 2.28 -0.55
N VAL A 114 -4.83 1.76 0.16
CA VAL A 114 -4.61 0.30 0.28
C VAL A 114 -5.84 -0.39 0.90
N LYS A 115 -6.44 0.21 1.93
CA LYS A 115 -7.68 -0.32 2.53
C LYS A 115 -8.85 -0.31 1.55
N ASP A 116 -9.04 0.78 0.82
CA ASP A 116 -10.11 0.91 -0.16
C ASP A 116 -9.91 -0.04 -1.36
N ILE A 117 -8.66 -0.24 -1.80
CA ILE A 117 -8.27 -1.22 -2.80
C ILE A 117 -8.64 -2.63 -2.32
N ASN A 118 -8.27 -3.00 -1.10
CA ASN A 118 -8.58 -4.33 -0.56
C ASN A 118 -10.08 -4.58 -0.42
N ALA A 119 -10.84 -3.57 0.04
CA ALA A 119 -12.30 -3.65 0.08
C ALA A 119 -12.92 -3.78 -1.32
N SER A 120 -12.34 -3.09 -2.31
CA SER A 120 -12.76 -3.17 -3.71
C SER A 120 -12.46 -4.56 -4.30
N ILE A 121 -11.28 -5.13 -4.02
CA ILE A 121 -10.92 -6.49 -4.42
C ILE A 121 -11.93 -7.49 -3.88
N GLU A 122 -12.26 -7.43 -2.59
CA GLU A 122 -13.24 -8.34 -1.97
C GLU A 122 -14.62 -8.23 -2.64
N ASN A 123 -15.13 -7.00 -2.80
CA ASN A 123 -16.42 -6.75 -3.42
C ASN A 123 -16.47 -7.22 -4.88
N LEU A 124 -15.46 -6.86 -5.68
CA LEU A 124 -15.34 -7.29 -7.06
C LEU A 124 -15.22 -8.81 -7.14
N THR A 125 -14.42 -9.46 -6.29
CA THR A 125 -14.30 -10.92 -6.27
C THR A 125 -15.66 -11.57 -6.03
N LYS A 126 -16.40 -11.13 -5.02
CA LYS A 126 -17.74 -11.65 -4.72
C LYS A 126 -18.70 -11.47 -5.89
N LYS A 127 -18.74 -10.27 -6.47
CA LYS A 127 -19.61 -9.96 -7.62
C LYS A 127 -19.24 -10.74 -8.87
N ASN A 128 -17.96 -11.01 -9.08
CA ASN A 128 -17.47 -11.79 -10.21
C ASN A 128 -17.84 -13.27 -10.07
N ILE A 129 -17.80 -13.82 -8.85
CA ILE A 129 -18.30 -15.18 -8.56
C ILE A 129 -19.80 -15.26 -8.83
N GLU A 130 -20.60 -14.34 -8.26
CA GLU A 130 -22.05 -14.26 -8.49
C GLU A 130 -22.39 -14.19 -10.00
N ALA A 131 -21.66 -13.36 -10.76
CA ALA A 131 -21.85 -13.23 -12.20
C ALA A 131 -21.45 -14.50 -12.98
N SER A 132 -20.35 -15.15 -12.60
CA SER A 132 -19.90 -16.40 -13.21
C SER A 132 -20.89 -17.54 -12.98
N GLU A 133 -21.48 -17.63 -11.77
CA GLU A 133 -22.52 -18.62 -11.46
C GLU A 133 -23.80 -18.35 -12.25
N ALA A 134 -24.23 -17.09 -12.32
CA ALA A 134 -25.39 -16.70 -13.12
C ALA A 134 -25.20 -16.98 -14.62
N TYR A 135 -23.99 -16.73 -15.15
CA TYR A 135 -23.62 -17.08 -16.52
C TYR A 135 -23.71 -18.58 -16.77
N PHE A 136 -23.16 -19.39 -15.86
CA PHE A 136 -23.19 -20.84 -15.98
C PHE A 136 -24.62 -21.40 -15.97
N LEU A 137 -25.49 -20.82 -15.13
CA LEU A 137 -26.89 -21.24 -15.02
C LEU A 137 -27.75 -20.76 -16.19
N ASN A 138 -27.48 -19.56 -16.73
CA ASN A 138 -28.22 -19.00 -17.85
C ASN A 138 -27.36 -18.02 -18.67
N PRO A 139 -26.62 -18.50 -19.69
CA PRO A 139 -25.70 -17.68 -20.49
C PRO A 139 -26.37 -16.49 -21.17
N SER A 140 -27.67 -16.59 -21.48
CA SER A 140 -28.47 -15.57 -22.16
C SER A 140 -28.91 -14.43 -21.22
N SER A 141 -28.72 -14.57 -19.91
CA SER A 141 -29.24 -13.64 -18.90
C SER A 141 -28.34 -12.45 -18.57
N ILE A 142 -27.10 -12.41 -19.10
CA ILE A 142 -26.21 -11.27 -18.89
C ILE A 142 -26.66 -10.08 -19.75
N ASP A 143 -27.47 -9.23 -19.12
CA ASP A 143 -27.91 -7.95 -19.66
C ASP A 143 -26.71 -7.02 -19.96
N VAL A 144 -26.78 -6.32 -21.09
CA VAL A 144 -25.85 -5.25 -21.52
C VAL A 144 -25.64 -4.23 -20.40
N LYS A 145 -26.65 -3.97 -19.57
CA LYS A 145 -26.57 -3.09 -18.41
C LYS A 145 -25.60 -3.58 -17.32
N HIS A 146 -25.59 -4.89 -17.03
CA HIS A 146 -24.67 -5.48 -16.06
C HIS A 146 -23.22 -5.39 -16.53
N ARG A 147 -23.00 -5.56 -17.83
CA ARG A 147 -21.68 -5.42 -18.45
C ARG A 147 -21.12 -4.02 -18.31
N LYS A 148 -21.91 -3.00 -18.67
CA LYS A 148 -21.49 -1.60 -18.53
C LYS A 148 -21.14 -1.27 -17.07
N LEU A 149 -22.00 -1.66 -16.13
CA LEU A 149 -21.76 -1.42 -14.71
C LEU A 149 -20.48 -2.12 -14.21
N TRP A 150 -20.23 -3.34 -14.67
CA TRP A 150 -19.02 -4.08 -14.33
C TRP A 150 -17.77 -3.43 -14.91
N PHE A 151 -17.84 -3.02 -16.17
CA PHE A 151 -16.77 -2.28 -16.84
C PHE A 151 -16.44 -0.99 -16.09
N ASP A 152 -17.43 -0.16 -15.80
CA ASP A 152 -17.26 1.11 -15.08
C ASP A 152 -16.59 0.89 -13.73
N ARG A 153 -16.95 -0.19 -13.01
CA ARG A 153 -16.31 -0.54 -11.72
C ARG A 153 -14.85 -0.99 -11.87
N LEU A 154 -14.54 -1.80 -12.88
CA LEU A 154 -13.16 -2.22 -13.14
C LEU A 154 -12.30 -1.04 -13.59
N ALA A 155 -12.85 -0.12 -14.39
CA ALA A 155 -12.15 1.08 -14.82
C ALA A 155 -11.85 2.01 -13.64
N SER A 156 -12.84 2.29 -12.78
CA SER A 156 -12.61 3.05 -11.55
C SER A 156 -11.60 2.37 -10.62
N PHE A 157 -11.65 1.03 -10.51
CA PHE A 157 -10.67 0.29 -9.71
C PHE A 157 -9.26 0.41 -10.29
N TYR A 158 -9.11 0.29 -11.61
CA TYR A 158 -7.83 0.50 -12.31
C TYR A 158 -7.26 1.90 -12.05
N GLU A 159 -8.09 2.93 -12.13
CA GLU A 159 -7.69 4.32 -11.83
C GLU A 159 -7.15 4.46 -10.41
N VAL A 160 -7.86 3.91 -9.42
CA VAL A 160 -7.42 3.95 -8.01
C VAL A 160 -6.07 3.26 -7.83
N LEU A 161 -5.84 2.12 -8.48
CA LEU A 161 -4.54 1.44 -8.42
C LEU A 161 -3.41 2.31 -8.98
N CYS A 162 -3.60 2.90 -10.16
CA CYS A 162 -2.61 3.77 -10.81
C CYS A 162 -2.34 5.04 -9.99
N LEU A 163 -3.38 5.67 -9.45
CA LEU A 163 -3.22 6.86 -8.59
C LEU A 163 -2.48 6.53 -7.29
N THR A 164 -2.77 5.37 -6.70
CA THR A 164 -2.06 4.93 -5.50
C THR A 164 -0.58 4.67 -5.80
N GLN A 165 -0.27 4.05 -6.93
CA GLN A 165 1.11 3.85 -7.40
C GLN A 165 1.82 5.20 -7.55
N TRP A 166 1.19 6.18 -8.20
CA TRP A 166 1.75 7.53 -8.35
C TRP A 166 2.07 8.18 -7.00
N HIS A 167 1.15 8.11 -6.03
CA HIS A 167 1.38 8.68 -4.70
C HIS A 167 2.55 8.00 -3.98
N ILE A 168 2.72 6.69 -4.16
CA ILE A 168 3.86 5.95 -3.60
C ILE A 168 5.16 6.36 -4.27
N SER A 169 5.20 6.42 -5.60
CA SER A 169 6.40 6.83 -6.34
C SER A 169 6.79 8.27 -5.96
N TYR A 170 5.82 9.18 -5.93
CA TYR A 170 6.02 10.55 -5.49
C TYR A 170 6.57 10.63 -4.05
N HIS A 171 6.03 9.82 -3.13
CA HIS A 171 6.53 9.76 -1.75
C HIS A 171 7.99 9.30 -1.69
N LYS A 172 8.34 8.28 -2.47
CA LYS A 172 9.69 7.69 -2.51
C LYS A 172 10.73 8.65 -3.06
N GLU A 173 10.36 9.45 -4.06
CA GLU A 173 11.20 10.47 -4.68
C GLU A 173 11.32 11.71 -3.78
N ASN A 174 10.23 12.11 -3.12
CA ASN A 174 10.15 13.34 -2.32
C ASN A 174 10.18 13.06 -0.81
N ARG A 175 11.08 12.18 -0.35
CA ARG A 175 11.09 11.61 1.02
C ARG A 175 10.95 12.62 2.15
N ARG A 176 11.47 13.85 1.99
CA ARG A 176 11.43 14.90 3.02
C ARG A 176 10.07 15.61 3.08
N ASN A 177 9.43 15.79 1.93
CA ASN A 177 8.17 16.51 1.78
C ASN A 177 7.27 15.84 0.72
N PRO A 178 6.69 14.65 1.00
CA PRO A 178 5.90 13.88 0.04
C PRO A 178 4.44 14.32 -0.06
N GLU A 179 4.15 15.61 0.10
CA GLU A 179 2.80 16.16 0.05
C GLU A 179 2.49 16.69 -1.34
N LEU A 180 1.35 16.26 -1.90
CA LEU A 180 0.80 16.80 -3.14
C LEU A 180 0.26 18.21 -2.85
N PRO A 181 0.84 19.27 -3.44
CA PRO A 181 0.29 20.62 -3.30
C PRO A 181 -1.06 20.75 -4.02
N TYR A 182 -1.83 21.79 -3.66
CA TYR A 182 -3.12 22.09 -4.31
C TYR A 182 -2.98 22.81 -5.66
N ASN A 183 -1.79 23.30 -5.99
CA ASN A 183 -1.49 24.00 -7.24
C ASN A 183 0.01 23.94 -7.55
N GLY A 184 0.36 24.41 -8.75
CA GLY A 184 1.74 24.48 -9.24
C GLY A 184 2.18 23.22 -9.98
N PRO A 185 3.44 23.16 -10.42
CA PRO A 185 3.89 22.18 -11.41
C PRO A 185 3.64 20.72 -11.01
N VAL A 186 3.85 20.37 -9.74
CA VAL A 186 3.60 19.00 -9.24
C VAL A 186 2.12 18.63 -9.31
N TYR A 187 1.22 19.58 -9.03
CA TYR A 187 -0.21 19.36 -9.14
C TYR A 187 -0.64 19.25 -10.61
N ASP A 188 -0.06 20.07 -11.48
CA ASP A 188 -0.31 20.02 -12.91
C ASP A 188 0.14 18.67 -13.51
N ASP A 189 1.30 18.16 -13.07
CA ASP A 189 1.80 16.82 -13.43
C ASP A 189 0.85 15.71 -12.93
N TYR A 190 0.30 15.85 -11.73
CA TYR A 190 -0.68 14.91 -11.19
C TYR A 190 -1.98 14.90 -11.99
N VAL A 191 -2.48 16.09 -12.40
CA VAL A 191 -3.68 16.21 -13.24
C VAL A 191 -3.42 15.66 -14.65
N ALA A 192 -2.24 15.90 -15.22
CA ALA A 192 -1.85 15.31 -16.49
C ALA A 192 -1.83 13.77 -16.39
N PHE A 193 -1.24 13.22 -15.33
CA PHE A 193 -1.24 11.78 -15.09
C PHE A 193 -2.65 11.19 -14.97
N GLN A 194 -3.60 11.89 -14.33
CA GLN A 194 -5.00 11.47 -14.31
C GLN A 194 -5.61 11.40 -15.71
N GLN A 195 -5.31 12.36 -16.58
CA GLN A 195 -5.77 12.36 -17.97
C GLN A 195 -5.13 11.23 -18.77
N ASP A 196 -3.86 10.95 -18.54
CA ASP A 196 -3.13 9.86 -19.19
C ASP A 196 -3.73 8.50 -18.83
N ILE A 197 -4.16 8.28 -17.57
CA ILE A 197 -4.88 7.06 -17.18
C ILE A 197 -6.17 6.91 -17.99
N GLN A 198 -6.94 7.99 -18.15
CA GLN A 198 -8.19 7.96 -18.93
C GLN A 198 -7.95 7.67 -20.41
N LEU A 199 -6.87 8.23 -20.97
CA LEU A 199 -6.47 7.96 -22.34
C LEU A 199 -6.04 6.49 -22.49
N ALA A 200 -5.19 5.99 -21.60
CA ALA A 200 -4.73 4.61 -21.60
C ALA A 200 -5.89 3.61 -21.49
N LEU A 201 -6.92 3.91 -20.67
CA LEU A 201 -8.14 3.11 -20.60
C LEU A 201 -8.89 3.08 -21.94
N LYS A 202 -9.03 4.22 -22.62
CA LYS A 202 -9.69 4.27 -23.94
C LYS A 202 -8.90 3.48 -24.98
N GLU A 203 -7.58 3.66 -25.02
CA GLU A 203 -6.70 2.93 -25.94
C GLU A 203 -6.76 1.42 -25.69
N LEU A 204 -6.74 1.00 -24.42
CA LEU A 204 -6.87 -0.40 -24.03
C LEU A 204 -8.17 -1.03 -24.58
N ILE A 205 -9.30 -0.33 -24.48
CA ILE A 205 -10.58 -0.80 -24.99
C ILE A 205 -10.53 -0.94 -26.52
N GLU A 206 -10.00 0.07 -27.22
CA GLU A 206 -9.91 0.05 -28.68
C GLU A 206 -8.94 -1.01 -29.19
N GLU A 207 -7.86 -1.27 -28.47
CA GLU A 207 -6.95 -2.39 -28.74
C GLU A 207 -7.63 -3.74 -28.50
N ALA A 208 -8.33 -3.90 -27.37
CA ALA A 208 -9.04 -5.13 -27.05
C ALA A 208 -10.10 -5.49 -28.10
N LYS A 209 -10.83 -4.51 -28.65
CA LYS A 209 -11.81 -4.70 -29.74
C LYS A 209 -11.18 -5.23 -31.04
N LYS A 210 -9.90 -4.97 -31.27
CA LYS A 210 -9.18 -5.42 -32.48
C LYS A 210 -8.68 -6.86 -32.36
N LYS A 211 -8.52 -7.36 -31.14
CA LYS A 211 -8.11 -8.74 -30.85
C LYS A 211 -9.32 -9.68 -30.92
N SER A 212 -9.09 -10.95 -31.25
CA SER A 212 -10.09 -12.00 -31.11
C SER A 212 -10.26 -12.42 -29.63
N ALA A 213 -11.40 -13.02 -29.30
CA ALA A 213 -11.67 -13.51 -27.95
C ALA A 213 -10.68 -14.61 -27.50
N GLU A 214 -10.24 -15.47 -28.43
CA GLU A 214 -9.26 -16.53 -28.18
C GLU A 214 -7.88 -15.95 -27.85
N GLU A 215 -7.41 -14.97 -28.61
CA GLU A 215 -6.13 -14.28 -28.34
C GLU A 215 -6.12 -13.60 -26.97
N VAL A 216 -7.24 -12.99 -26.57
CA VAL A 216 -7.37 -12.35 -25.25
C VAL A 216 -7.41 -13.40 -24.14
N ALA A 217 -8.08 -14.54 -24.34
CA ALA A 217 -8.15 -15.60 -23.32
C ALA A 217 -6.80 -16.29 -23.06
N GLU A 218 -5.98 -16.45 -24.10
CA GLU A 218 -4.67 -17.12 -24.01
C GLU A 218 -3.53 -16.19 -23.55
N GLN A 219 -3.79 -14.87 -23.48
CA GLN A 219 -2.80 -13.89 -23.08
C GLN A 219 -2.35 -14.11 -21.63
N LYS A 220 -1.12 -14.62 -21.47
CA LYS A 220 -0.52 -14.78 -20.14
C LYS A 220 -0.28 -13.42 -19.49
N ILE A 221 -0.82 -13.23 -18.28
CA ILE A 221 -0.49 -12.09 -17.43
C ILE A 221 0.98 -12.25 -17.03
N ARG A 222 1.85 -11.34 -17.49
CA ARG A 222 3.21 -11.24 -16.96
C ARG A 222 3.12 -10.49 -15.63
N LEU A 223 3.39 -11.20 -14.55
CA LEU A 223 3.56 -10.66 -13.21
C LEU A 223 5.01 -10.21 -13.02
#